data_AF-A0A933FJZ4-F1
#
_entry.id   AF-A0A933FJZ4-F1
#
_cell.length_a   1.000
_cell.length_b   1.000
_cell.length_c   1.000
_cell.angle_alpha   90.00
_cell.angle_beta   90.00
_cell.angle_gamma   90.00
#
_symmetry.space_group_name_H-M   'P 1'
#
loop_
_entity.id
_entity.type
_entity.pdbx_description
1 polymer ?
#
loop_
_entity_poly.entity_id
_entity_poly.type
_entity_poly.pdbx_seq_one_letter_code
_entity_poly.pdbx_strand_id
1 'polypeptide(L)'
;MNWQDLFTEPVREMWTQILSFVPKLLVALVILLVGWGVARVIRALVERVLRMARFDTLTDRAGLNQALQQGQISTPPSGIVGKLFYWVVMLLALVMAIDAMGLTVATELLNRLLLYIPNVIAAVFILALGFFFGGLVRGFVQTLAGGVRAVNPETIGKVAQAAVVIFAVAASLEQLRIATTIVTNAFTLLFGALALGLALAFGLGCKDLVKQWVDEITRK
;
A
#
# COMPACT_ATOMS: atom_id res chain seq x y z
N MET A 1 58.02 -13.71 17.85
CA MET A 1 56.64 -13.20 17.93
C MET A 1 56.51 -12.60 19.32
N ASN A 2 56.71 -11.28 19.44
CA ASN A 2 56.75 -10.62 20.74
C ASN A 2 55.32 -10.50 21.30
N TRP A 3 55.11 -10.93 22.54
CA TRP A 3 53.81 -10.82 23.22
C TRP A 3 53.31 -9.37 23.34
N GLN A 4 54.22 -8.39 23.24
CA GLN A 4 53.90 -6.96 23.22
C GLN A 4 53.19 -6.52 21.93
N ASP A 5 53.49 -7.16 20.80
CA ASP A 5 52.88 -6.84 19.51
C ASP A 5 51.43 -7.36 19.43
N LEU A 6 51.12 -8.46 20.13
CA LEU A 6 49.77 -9.04 20.18
C LEU A 6 48.74 -8.16 20.90
N PHE A 7 49.16 -7.27 21.80
CA PHE A 7 48.27 -6.35 22.52
C PHE A 7 48.27 -4.93 21.94
N THR A 8 49.35 -4.51 21.28
CA THR A 8 49.47 -3.15 20.73
C THR A 8 48.86 -3.02 19.35
N GLU A 9 48.90 -4.07 18.51
CA GLU A 9 48.26 -4.07 17.19
C GLU A 9 46.74 -3.84 17.26
N PRO A 10 45.95 -4.56 18.10
CA PRO A 10 44.50 -4.32 18.20
C PRO A 10 44.16 -2.90 18.67
N VAL A 11 44.92 -2.36 19.63
CA VAL A 11 44.71 -0.99 20.15
C VAL A 11 45.03 0.05 19.08
N ARG A 12 46.07 -0.18 18.29
CA ARG A 12 46.45 0.69 17.18
C ARG A 12 45.41 0.64 16.05
N GLU A 13 44.88 -0.52 15.73
CA GLU A 13 43.79 -0.70 14.77
C GLU A 13 42.49 -0.01 15.23
N MET A 14 42.15 -0.10 16.52
CA MET A 14 40.99 0.64 17.06
C MET A 14 41.21 2.16 16.96
N TRP A 15 42.43 2.64 17.26
CA TRP A 15 42.75 4.07 17.20
C TRP A 15 42.69 4.62 15.77
N THR A 16 43.18 3.87 14.78
CA THR A 16 43.09 4.25 13.37
C THR A 16 41.65 4.19 12.84
N GLN A 17 40.84 3.23 13.29
CA GLN A 17 39.42 3.18 12.96
C GLN A 17 38.67 4.41 13.47
N ILE A 18 38.90 4.82 14.73
CA ILE A 18 38.27 6.01 15.32
C ILE A 18 38.68 7.28 14.56
N LEU A 19 39.97 7.45 14.27
CA LEU A 19 40.47 8.59 13.49
C LEU A 19 39.91 8.62 12.07
N SER A 20 39.70 7.46 11.44
CA SER A 20 39.08 7.36 10.12
C SER A 20 37.58 7.64 10.11
N PHE A 21 36.91 7.57 11.27
CA PHE A 21 35.48 7.84 11.41
C PHE A 21 35.18 9.34 11.47
N VAL A 22 36.10 10.15 12.00
CA VAL A 22 35.92 11.62 12.14
C VAL A 22 35.67 12.31 10.78
N PRO A 23 36.47 12.08 9.71
CA PRO A 23 36.19 12.64 8.39
C PRO A 23 34.86 12.16 7.80
N LYS A 24 34.53 10.88 8.01
CA LYS A 24 33.28 10.29 7.50
C LYS A 24 32.05 10.91 8.17
N LEU A 25 32.12 11.19 9.47
CA LEU A 25 31.08 11.89 10.22
C LEU A 25 30.84 13.30 9.66
N LEU A 26 31.90 14.03 9.30
CA LEU A 26 31.78 15.36 8.68
C LEU A 26 31.07 15.28 7.33
N VAL A 27 31.43 14.32 6.47
CA VAL A 27 30.74 14.11 5.18
C VAL A 27 29.26 13.78 5.39
N ALA A 28 28.96 12.88 6.33
CA ALA A 28 27.58 12.51 6.68
C ALA A 28 26.76 13.72 7.17
N LEU A 29 27.35 14.59 7.99
CA LEU A 29 26.71 15.81 8.47
C LEU A 29 26.37 16.77 7.32
N VAL A 30 27.31 16.96 6.38
CA VAL A 30 27.09 17.77 5.18
C VAL A 30 25.95 17.21 4.33
N ILE A 31 25.92 15.89 4.12
CA ILE A 31 24.84 15.21 3.38
C ILE A 31 23.49 15.45 4.06
N LEU A 32 23.40 15.33 5.39
CA LEU A 32 22.17 15.59 6.13
C LEU A 32 21.69 17.03 6.02
N LEU A 33 22.61 18.01 6.09
CA LEU A 33 22.28 19.42 5.93
C LEU A 33 21.73 19.74 4.54
N VAL A 34 22.37 19.22 3.49
CA VAL A 34 21.90 19.36 2.11
C VAL A 34 20.55 18.65 1.92
N GLY A 35 20.44 17.42 2.42
CA GLY A 35 19.21 16.63 2.36
C GLY A 35 18.03 17.29 3.05
N TRP A 36 18.24 17.94 4.20
CA TRP A 36 17.21 18.72 4.89
C TRP A 36 16.68 19.87 4.04
N GLY A 37 17.57 20.59 3.34
CA GLY A 37 17.19 21.64 2.40
C GLY A 37 16.34 21.10 1.25
N VAL A 38 16.80 20.03 0.60
CA VAL A 38 16.08 19.37 -0.52
C VAL A 38 14.71 18.84 -0.08
N ALA A 39 14.63 18.19 1.08
CA ALA A 39 13.38 17.66 1.63
C ALA A 39 12.33 18.76 1.81
N ARG A 40 12.74 19.94 2.27
CA ARG A 40 11.84 21.09 2.47
C ARG A 40 11.28 21.62 1.14
N VAL A 41 12.11 21.64 0.09
CA VAL A 41 11.69 22.06 -1.25
C VAL A 41 10.71 21.05 -1.86
N ILE A 42 11.03 19.75 -1.80
CA ILE A 42 10.17 18.69 -2.33
C ILE A 42 8.83 18.70 -1.62
N ARG A 43 8.81 18.83 -0.29
CA ARG A 43 7.57 18.98 0.48
C ARG A 43 6.70 20.11 -0.06
N ALA A 44 7.28 21.29 -0.25
CA ALA A 44 6.54 22.46 -0.72
C ALA A 44 5.99 22.25 -2.14
N LEU A 45 6.74 21.59 -3.03
CA LEU A 45 6.30 21.25 -4.38
C LEU A 45 5.13 20.26 -4.36
N VAL A 46 5.25 19.16 -3.61
CA VAL A 46 4.22 18.13 -3.49
C VAL A 46 2.94 18.72 -2.91
N GLU A 47 3.03 19.50 -1.82
CA GLU A 47 1.86 20.17 -1.24
C GLU A 47 1.15 21.09 -2.25
N ARG A 48 1.90 21.84 -3.06
CA ARG A 48 1.33 22.72 -4.10
C ARG A 48 0.62 21.95 -5.19
N VAL A 49 1.24 20.86 -5.69
CA VAL A 49 0.66 20.03 -6.75
C VAL A 49 -0.62 19.34 -6.28
N LEU A 50 -0.63 18.77 -5.07
CA LEU A 50 -1.80 18.07 -4.54
C LEU A 50 -2.98 19.01 -4.25
N ARG A 51 -2.71 20.22 -3.77
CA ARG A 51 -3.74 21.26 -3.60
C ARG A 51 -4.31 21.70 -4.95
N MET A 52 -3.46 21.83 -5.97
CA MET A 52 -3.88 22.17 -7.34
C MET A 52 -4.76 21.08 -7.96
N ALA A 53 -4.50 19.81 -7.64
CA ALA A 53 -5.29 18.66 -8.08
C ALA A 53 -6.65 18.48 -7.37
N ARG A 54 -7.02 19.36 -6.43
CA ARG A 54 -8.27 19.28 -5.62
C ARG A 54 -8.49 17.93 -4.92
N PHE A 55 -7.42 17.24 -4.54
CA PHE A 55 -7.48 15.93 -3.87
C PHE A 55 -8.34 15.98 -2.60
N ASP A 56 -8.29 17.10 -1.88
CA ASP A 56 -9.05 17.36 -0.66
C ASP A 56 -10.58 17.25 -0.89
N THR A 57 -11.09 17.62 -2.07
CA THR A 57 -12.53 17.55 -2.40
C THR A 57 -13.04 16.16 -2.75
N LEU A 58 -12.17 15.26 -3.22
CA LEU A 58 -12.52 13.87 -3.53
C LEU A 58 -12.61 13.04 -2.23
N THR A 59 -11.75 13.35 -1.27
CA THR A 59 -11.72 12.73 0.06
C THR A 59 -12.95 13.13 0.90
N ASP A 60 -13.45 14.36 0.74
CA ASP A 60 -14.70 14.83 1.35
C ASP A 60 -15.92 14.02 0.91
N ARG A 61 -16.04 13.73 -0.39
CA ARG A 61 -17.16 12.95 -0.94
C ARG A 61 -17.13 11.47 -0.55
N ALA A 62 -15.96 10.96 -0.17
CA ALA A 62 -15.76 9.60 0.31
C ALA A 62 -16.01 9.43 1.82
N GLY A 63 -16.29 10.51 2.57
CA GLY A 63 -16.54 10.47 4.01
C GLY A 63 -15.28 10.31 4.88
N LEU A 64 -14.09 10.29 4.29
CA LEU A 64 -12.82 10.19 5.04
C LEU A 64 -12.59 11.38 5.97
N ASN A 65 -13.12 12.56 5.62
CA ASN A 65 -12.92 13.77 6.40
C ASN A 65 -13.66 13.73 7.75
N GLN A 66 -14.81 13.04 7.83
CA GLN A 66 -15.50 12.80 9.10
C GLN A 66 -14.74 11.83 10.02
N ALA A 67 -14.08 10.81 9.46
CA ALA A 67 -13.23 9.89 10.23
C ALA A 67 -11.94 10.58 10.74
N LEU A 68 -11.36 11.49 9.96
CA LEU A 68 -10.18 12.27 10.34
C LEU A 68 -10.50 13.37 11.38
N GLN A 69 -11.66 14.02 11.26
CA GLN A 69 -12.14 15.01 12.25
C GLN A 69 -12.49 14.37 13.59
N GLN A 70 -13.02 13.14 13.60
CA GLN A 70 -13.20 12.36 14.83
C GLN A 70 -11.86 12.04 15.53
N GLY A 71 -10.75 12.04 14.78
CA GLY A 71 -9.38 11.88 15.31
C GLY A 71 -8.65 13.20 15.67
N GLN A 72 -9.32 14.36 15.66
CA GLN A 72 -8.73 15.70 15.90
C GLN A 72 -7.62 16.12 14.92
N ILE A 73 -7.49 15.47 13.77
CA ILE A 73 -6.47 15.82 12.77
C ILE A 73 -7.01 16.92 11.85
N SER A 74 -6.69 18.18 12.16
CA SER A 74 -7.14 19.38 11.42
C SER A 74 -6.32 19.69 10.16
N THR A 75 -5.38 18.83 9.77
CA THR A 75 -4.56 19.02 8.57
C THR A 75 -5.24 18.45 7.33
N PRO A 76 -5.31 19.19 6.21
CA PRO A 76 -5.85 18.67 4.96
C PRO A 76 -5.05 17.45 4.49
N PRO A 77 -5.69 16.46 3.84
CA PRO A 77 -5.04 15.26 3.30
C PRO A 77 -3.78 15.57 2.46
N SER A 78 -3.82 16.65 1.68
CA SER A 78 -2.67 17.15 0.90
C SER A 78 -1.44 17.51 1.76
N GLY A 79 -1.63 18.02 2.97
CA GLY A 79 -0.53 18.33 3.91
C GLY A 79 0.07 17.08 4.57
N ILE A 80 -0.73 16.04 4.78
CA ILE A 80 -0.26 14.75 5.30
C ILE A 80 0.69 14.11 4.29
N VAL A 81 0.30 14.10 3.01
CA VAL A 81 1.12 13.55 1.92
C VAL A 81 2.41 14.35 1.75
N GLY A 82 2.35 15.69 1.77
CA GLY A 82 3.55 16.52 1.73
C GLY A 82 4.54 16.25 2.86
N LYS A 83 4.03 16.07 4.09
CA LYS A 83 4.85 15.69 5.25
C LYS A 83 5.44 14.28 5.10
N LEU A 84 4.72 13.36 4.46
CA LEU A 84 5.20 12.03 4.14
C LEU A 84 6.40 12.10 3.17
N PHE A 85 6.28 12.83 2.06
CA PHE A 85 7.40 13.04 1.13
C PHE A 85 8.61 13.74 1.76
N TYR A 86 8.41 14.69 2.68
CA TYR A 86 9.51 15.26 3.46
C TYR A 86 10.30 14.19 4.22
N TRP A 87 9.59 13.29 4.92
CA TRP A 87 10.21 12.20 5.67
C TRP A 87 10.88 11.19 4.76
N VAL A 88 10.31 10.90 3.59
CA VAL A 88 10.94 10.03 2.58
C VAL A 88 12.28 10.59 2.11
N VAL A 89 12.31 11.88 1.74
CA VAL A 89 13.55 12.54 1.27
C VAL A 89 14.57 12.65 2.40
N MET A 90 14.12 12.95 3.62
CA MET A 90 14.99 12.94 4.80
C MET A 90 15.59 11.56 5.06
N LEU A 91 14.79 10.50 4.92
CA LEU A 91 15.24 9.12 5.08
C LEU A 91 16.27 8.76 4.01
N LEU A 92 16.08 9.20 2.75
CA LEU A 92 17.07 9.05 1.69
C LEU A 92 18.39 9.75 2.05
N ALA A 93 18.32 10.98 2.56
CA ALA A 93 19.50 11.70 3.02
C ALA A 93 20.21 11.00 4.18
N LEU A 94 19.43 10.43 5.11
CA LEU A 94 19.95 9.65 6.23
C LEU A 94 20.66 8.38 5.76
N VAL A 95 20.11 7.68 4.77
CA VAL A 95 20.76 6.51 4.16
C VAL A 95 22.10 6.89 3.54
N MET A 96 22.13 7.94 2.73
CA MET A 96 23.38 8.43 2.11
C MET A 96 24.40 8.85 3.17
N ALA A 97 23.95 9.45 4.27
CA ALA A 97 24.82 9.83 5.39
C ALA A 97 25.38 8.59 6.13
N ILE A 98 24.57 7.57 6.37
CA ILE A 98 24.99 6.30 7.00
C ILE A 98 25.94 5.51 6.09
N ASP A 99 25.68 5.54 4.78
CA ASP A 99 26.55 4.94 3.77
C ASP A 99 27.92 5.62 3.71
N ALA A 100 27.95 6.96 3.75
CA ALA A 100 29.20 7.73 3.87
C ALA A 100 29.99 7.42 5.16
N MET A 101 29.30 7.00 6.24
CA MET A 101 29.94 6.51 7.48
C MET A 101 30.53 5.10 7.35
N GLY A 102 30.20 4.36 6.28
CA GLY A 102 30.65 2.98 6.04
C GLY A 102 29.85 1.92 6.82
N LEU A 103 28.67 2.28 7.32
CA LEU A 103 27.79 1.40 8.11
C LEU A 103 26.88 0.57 7.19
N THR A 104 27.48 -0.33 6.40
CA THR A 104 26.80 -1.09 5.34
C THR A 104 25.55 -1.84 5.80
N VAL A 105 25.58 -2.46 6.99
CA VAL A 105 24.41 -3.18 7.55
C VAL A 105 23.26 -2.23 7.83
N ALA A 106 23.53 -1.04 8.40
CA ALA A 106 22.50 -0.05 8.65
C ALA A 106 21.95 0.53 7.33
N THR A 107 22.82 0.81 6.36
CA THR A 107 22.42 1.27 5.02
C THR A 107 21.47 0.27 4.34
N GLU A 108 21.79 -1.02 4.39
CA GLU A 108 20.99 -2.09 3.79
C GLU A 108 19.59 -2.18 4.41
N LEU A 109 19.50 -2.10 5.75
CA LEU A 109 18.21 -2.09 6.46
C LEU A 109 17.36 -0.88 6.07
N LEU A 110 17.95 0.31 6.02
CA LEU A 110 17.21 1.51 5.62
C LEU A 110 16.86 1.50 4.12
N ASN A 111 17.70 0.94 3.24
CA ASN A 111 17.38 0.76 1.82
C ASN A 111 16.14 -0.11 1.63
N ARG A 112 15.98 -1.17 2.43
CA ARG A 112 14.75 -1.97 2.43
C ARG A 112 13.53 -1.16 2.85
N LEU A 113 13.66 -0.27 3.83
CA LEU A 113 12.58 0.66 4.21
C LEU A 113 12.26 1.65 3.07
N LEU A 114 13.28 2.15 2.37
CA LEU A 114 13.08 3.02 1.20
C LEU A 114 12.33 2.32 0.07
N LEU A 115 12.70 1.07 -0.24
CA LEU A 115 12.02 0.25 -1.24
C LEU A 115 10.59 -0.15 -0.82
N TYR A 116 10.27 -0.04 0.47
CA TYR A 116 8.92 -0.25 0.98
C TYR A 116 8.00 0.98 0.77
N ILE A 117 8.55 2.19 0.72
CA ILE A 117 7.77 3.44 0.55
C ILE A 117 6.92 3.43 -0.74
N PRO A 118 7.45 3.07 -1.93
CA PRO A 118 6.62 2.96 -3.14
C PRO A 118 5.44 2.01 -2.98
N ASN A 119 5.63 0.90 -2.26
CA ASN A 119 4.57 -0.08 -1.99
C ASN A 119 3.47 0.52 -1.09
N VAL A 120 3.85 1.30 -0.08
CA VAL A 120 2.89 2.02 0.78
C VAL A 120 2.07 3.01 -0.05
N ILE A 121 2.72 3.78 -0.94
CA ILE A 121 2.02 4.72 -1.81
C ILE A 121 1.03 3.98 -2.73
N ALA A 122 1.47 2.88 -3.35
CA ALA A 122 0.61 2.07 -4.20
C ALA A 122 -0.58 1.48 -3.41
N ALA A 123 -0.38 1.01 -2.19
CA ALA A 123 -1.45 0.48 -1.34
C ALA A 123 -2.50 1.53 -1.00
N VAL A 124 -2.06 2.74 -0.61
CA VAL A 124 -2.96 3.89 -0.35
C VAL A 124 -3.73 4.25 -1.62
N PHE A 125 -3.07 4.24 -2.78
CA PHE A 125 -3.69 4.53 -4.06
C PHE A 125 -4.75 3.48 -4.44
N ILE A 126 -4.45 2.18 -4.27
CA ILE A 126 -5.38 1.07 -4.48
C ILE A 126 -6.61 1.22 -3.58
N LEU A 127 -6.43 1.52 -2.29
CA LEU A 127 -7.55 1.76 -1.38
C LEU A 127 -8.42 2.92 -1.85
N ALA A 128 -7.81 4.06 -2.19
CA ALA A 128 -8.54 5.24 -2.67
C ALA A 128 -9.37 4.92 -3.93
N LEU A 129 -8.78 4.20 -4.89
CA LEU A 129 -9.49 3.72 -6.07
C LEU A 129 -10.61 2.74 -5.71
N GLY A 130 -10.38 1.82 -4.77
CA GLY A 130 -11.38 0.87 -4.30
C GLY A 130 -12.62 1.53 -3.71
N PHE A 131 -12.43 2.56 -2.87
CA PHE A 131 -13.54 3.33 -2.34
C PHE A 131 -14.28 4.11 -3.44
N PHE A 132 -13.54 4.71 -4.37
CA PHE A 132 -14.12 5.46 -5.50
C PHE A 132 -14.96 4.55 -6.41
N PHE A 133 -14.36 3.45 -6.91
CA PHE A 133 -15.05 2.49 -7.77
C PHE A 133 -16.17 1.75 -7.03
N GLY A 134 -16.00 1.44 -5.75
CA GLY A 134 -17.06 0.83 -4.94
C GLY A 134 -18.31 1.72 -4.85
N GLY A 135 -18.13 3.04 -4.73
CA GLY A 135 -19.23 4.00 -4.80
C GLY A 135 -19.91 4.03 -6.16
N LEU A 136 -19.13 3.95 -7.25
CA LEU A 136 -19.66 3.91 -8.61
C LEU A 136 -20.48 2.63 -8.86
N VAL A 137 -19.92 1.48 -8.47
CA VAL A 137 -20.58 0.17 -8.57
C VAL A 137 -21.88 0.15 -7.77
N ARG A 138 -21.90 0.73 -6.56
CA ARG A 138 -23.14 0.90 -5.79
C ARG A 138 -24.22 1.63 -6.58
N GLY A 139 -23.88 2.76 -7.19
CA GLY A 139 -24.82 3.56 -7.98
C GLY A 139 -25.40 2.76 -9.15
N PHE A 140 -24.54 2.11 -9.94
CA PHE A 140 -24.98 1.26 -11.05
C PHE A 140 -25.88 0.11 -10.60
N VAL A 141 -25.49 -0.60 -9.54
CA VAL A 141 -26.25 -1.75 -9.03
C VAL A 141 -27.60 -1.32 -8.45
N GLN A 142 -27.67 -0.17 -7.76
CA GLN A 142 -28.94 0.38 -7.26
C GLN A 142 -29.91 0.73 -8.39
N THR A 143 -29.41 1.28 -9.50
CA THR A 143 -30.25 1.59 -10.68
C THR A 143 -30.81 0.33 -11.33
N LEU A 144 -29.99 -0.72 -11.48
CA LEU A 144 -30.42 -1.99 -12.07
C LEU A 144 -31.38 -2.77 -11.15
N ALA A 145 -31.12 -2.75 -9.84
CA ALA A 145 -31.96 -3.43 -8.86
C ALA A 145 -33.33 -2.76 -8.67
N GLY A 146 -33.47 -1.48 -9.01
CA GLY A 146 -34.76 -0.77 -9.00
C GLY A 146 -35.84 -1.41 -9.90
N GLY A 147 -35.45 -2.25 -10.87
CA GLY A 147 -36.38 -3.01 -11.70
C GLY A 147 -36.92 -4.30 -11.08
N VAL A 148 -36.34 -4.79 -9.98
CA VAL A 148 -36.67 -6.10 -9.38
C VAL A 148 -37.45 -5.90 -8.07
N ARG A 149 -38.78 -6.10 -8.11
CA ARG A 149 -39.71 -5.91 -6.97
C ARG A 149 -39.37 -6.72 -5.70
N ALA A 150 -38.58 -7.78 -5.81
CA ALA A 150 -38.33 -8.73 -4.72
C ALA A 150 -37.14 -8.38 -3.81
N VAL A 151 -36.27 -7.43 -4.18
CA VAL A 151 -35.06 -7.14 -3.41
C VAL A 151 -34.88 -5.64 -3.21
N ASN A 152 -34.55 -5.25 -1.98
CA ASN A 152 -34.28 -3.85 -1.66
C ASN A 152 -33.06 -3.35 -2.45
N PRO A 153 -33.21 -2.39 -3.40
CA PRO A 153 -32.12 -1.94 -4.25
C PRO A 153 -30.95 -1.37 -3.44
N GLU A 154 -31.25 -0.79 -2.28
CA GLU A 154 -30.24 -0.17 -1.43
C GLU A 154 -29.26 -1.20 -0.83
N THR A 155 -29.75 -2.39 -0.45
CA THR A 155 -28.92 -3.43 0.17
C THR A 155 -28.06 -4.15 -0.85
N ILE A 156 -28.57 -4.45 -2.05
CA ILE A 156 -27.75 -5.04 -3.14
C ILE A 156 -26.61 -4.08 -3.49
N GLY A 157 -26.90 -2.79 -3.62
CA GLY A 157 -25.87 -1.79 -3.89
C GLY A 157 -24.79 -1.72 -2.82
N LYS A 158 -25.18 -1.79 -1.53
CA LYS A 158 -24.23 -1.83 -0.40
C LYS A 158 -23.40 -3.11 -0.38
N VAL A 159 -23.99 -4.27 -0.69
CA VAL A 159 -23.26 -5.55 -0.78
C VAL A 159 -22.25 -5.52 -1.92
N ALA A 160 -22.64 -5.00 -3.09
CA ALA A 160 -21.74 -4.84 -4.23
C ALA A 160 -20.60 -3.87 -3.91
N GLN A 161 -20.89 -2.74 -3.25
CA GLN A 161 -19.86 -1.82 -2.75
C GLN A 161 -18.90 -2.53 -1.79
N ALA A 162 -19.44 -3.25 -0.81
CA ALA A 162 -18.65 -3.95 0.20
C ALA A 162 -17.72 -4.97 -0.45
N ALA A 163 -18.18 -5.70 -1.47
CA ALA A 163 -17.35 -6.64 -2.22
C ALA A 163 -16.15 -5.94 -2.87
N VAL A 164 -16.36 -4.82 -3.56
CA VAL A 164 -15.28 -4.05 -4.21
C VAL A 164 -14.28 -3.51 -3.18
N VAL A 165 -14.79 -2.98 -2.06
CA VAL A 165 -13.93 -2.45 -0.99
C VAL A 165 -13.13 -3.56 -0.31
N ILE A 166 -13.73 -4.72 -0.03
CA ILE A 166 -13.02 -5.89 0.54
C ILE A 166 -11.89 -6.33 -0.39
N PHE A 167 -12.15 -6.36 -1.70
CA PHE A 167 -11.11 -6.65 -2.70
C PHE A 167 -9.99 -5.61 -2.71
N ALA A 168 -10.34 -4.33 -2.68
CA ALA A 168 -9.34 -3.26 -2.65
C ALA A 168 -8.50 -3.29 -1.37
N VAL A 169 -9.11 -3.60 -0.23
CA VAL A 169 -8.40 -3.79 1.03
C VAL A 169 -7.43 -4.96 0.91
N ALA A 170 -7.88 -6.11 0.41
CA ALA A 170 -7.01 -7.27 0.21
C ALA A 170 -5.85 -6.99 -0.74
N ALA A 171 -6.12 -6.37 -1.89
CA ALA A 171 -5.10 -5.96 -2.85
C ALA A 171 -4.11 -4.95 -2.24
N SER A 172 -4.58 -4.05 -1.37
CA SER A 172 -3.70 -3.11 -0.66
C SER A 172 -2.80 -3.81 0.36
N LEU A 173 -3.30 -4.83 1.06
CA LEU A 173 -2.52 -5.64 2.00
C LEU A 173 -1.45 -6.45 1.25
N GLU A 174 -1.81 -7.00 0.10
CA GLU A 174 -0.87 -7.65 -0.81
C GLU A 174 0.22 -6.67 -1.27
N GLN A 175 -0.17 -5.46 -1.66
CA GLN A 175 0.78 -4.42 -2.08
C GLN A 175 1.72 -4.01 -0.95
N LEU A 176 1.22 -3.92 0.30
CA LEU A 176 2.04 -3.70 1.48
C LEU A 176 2.97 -4.87 1.80
N ARG A 177 2.91 -5.98 1.07
CA ARG A 177 3.69 -7.20 1.36
C ARG A 177 3.43 -7.75 2.76
N ILE A 178 2.30 -7.43 3.37
CA ILE A 178 1.92 -7.93 4.70
C ILE A 178 1.22 -9.26 4.49
N ALA A 179 1.91 -10.36 4.83
CA ALA A 179 1.36 -11.70 4.78
C ALA A 179 0.65 -12.01 3.44
N THR A 180 1.24 -11.58 2.31
CA THR A 180 0.68 -11.74 0.96
C THR A 180 0.20 -13.15 0.70
N THR A 181 1.02 -14.15 1.04
CA THR A 181 0.68 -15.56 0.87
C THR A 181 -0.59 -15.94 1.63
N ILE A 182 -0.79 -15.42 2.84
CA ILE A 182 -2.00 -15.72 3.62
C ILE A 182 -3.22 -15.09 2.96
N VAL A 183 -3.12 -13.82 2.56
CA VAL A 183 -4.21 -13.10 1.88
C VAL A 183 -4.57 -13.77 0.55
N THR A 184 -3.59 -13.99 -0.33
CA THR A 184 -3.81 -14.60 -1.64
C THR A 184 -4.37 -16.02 -1.51
N ASN A 185 -3.89 -16.83 -0.57
CA ASN A 185 -4.42 -18.17 -0.34
C ASN A 185 -5.86 -18.13 0.17
N ALA A 186 -6.17 -17.24 1.13
CA ALA A 186 -7.52 -17.10 1.65
C ALA A 186 -8.50 -16.68 0.54
N PHE A 187 -8.12 -15.72 -0.30
CA PHE A 187 -8.92 -15.29 -1.45
C PHE A 187 -9.07 -16.41 -2.49
N THR A 188 -7.99 -17.09 -2.85
CA THR A 188 -8.02 -18.21 -3.81
C THR A 188 -8.92 -19.34 -3.30
N LEU A 189 -8.87 -19.66 -2.01
CA LEU A 189 -9.74 -20.68 -1.41
C LEU A 189 -11.20 -20.20 -1.35
N LEU A 190 -11.45 -18.95 -0.99
CA LEU A 190 -12.80 -18.36 -0.95
C LEU A 190 -13.44 -18.38 -2.35
N PHE A 191 -12.76 -17.81 -3.35
CA PHE A 191 -13.24 -17.79 -4.73
C PHE A 191 -13.27 -19.19 -5.35
N GLY A 192 -12.33 -20.06 -5.01
CA GLY A 192 -12.35 -21.46 -5.40
C GLY A 192 -13.59 -22.18 -4.88
N ALA A 193 -13.93 -22.01 -3.60
CA ALA A 193 -15.13 -22.59 -3.00
C ALA A 193 -16.42 -22.02 -3.64
N LEU A 194 -16.46 -20.71 -3.88
CA LEU A 194 -17.58 -20.05 -4.56
C LEU A 194 -17.76 -20.55 -6.00
N ALA A 195 -16.67 -20.63 -6.75
CA ALA A 195 -16.66 -21.12 -8.13
C ALA A 195 -17.11 -22.58 -8.20
N LEU A 196 -16.62 -23.43 -7.30
CA LEU A 196 -17.06 -24.84 -7.20
C LEU A 196 -18.54 -24.94 -6.81
N GLY A 197 -19.00 -24.15 -5.85
CA GLY A 197 -20.41 -24.13 -5.44
C GLY A 197 -21.33 -23.72 -6.58
N LEU A 198 -20.97 -22.65 -7.32
CA LEU A 198 -21.71 -22.21 -8.50
C LEU A 198 -21.66 -23.25 -9.62
N ALA A 199 -20.49 -23.85 -9.89
CA ALA A 199 -20.35 -24.90 -10.89
C ALA A 199 -21.24 -26.11 -10.59
N LEU A 200 -21.32 -26.53 -9.32
CA LEU A 200 -22.20 -27.61 -8.89
C LEU A 200 -23.68 -27.21 -8.98
N ALA A 201 -24.04 -25.98 -8.57
CA ALA A 201 -25.42 -25.49 -8.64
C ALA A 201 -25.93 -25.42 -10.08
N PHE A 202 -25.12 -24.89 -11.01
CA PHE A 202 -25.44 -24.87 -12.44
C PHE A 202 -25.43 -26.27 -13.04
N GLY A 203 -24.44 -27.11 -12.71
CA GLY A 203 -24.35 -28.47 -13.23
C GLY A 203 -25.54 -29.35 -12.83
N LEU A 204 -26.00 -29.23 -11.58
CA LEU A 204 -27.19 -29.92 -11.10
C LEU A 204 -28.47 -29.30 -11.66
N GLY A 205 -28.57 -27.96 -11.72
CA GLY A 205 -29.75 -27.25 -12.21
C GLY A 205 -30.03 -27.44 -13.70
N CYS A 206 -28.99 -27.61 -14.53
CA CYS A 206 -29.12 -27.82 -15.97
C CYS A 206 -29.29 -29.30 -16.36
N LYS A 207 -29.17 -30.25 -15.42
CA LYS A 207 -29.23 -31.70 -15.69
C LYS A 207 -30.50 -32.10 -16.44
N ASP A 208 -31.65 -31.59 -15.99
CA ASP A 208 -32.94 -31.94 -16.59
C ASP A 208 -33.13 -31.30 -17.97
N LEU A 209 -32.61 -30.09 -18.16
CA LEU A 209 -32.63 -29.38 -19.44
C LEU A 209 -31.80 -30.13 -20.50
N VAL A 210 -30.59 -30.57 -20.12
CA VAL A 210 -29.71 -31.36 -21.00
C VAL A 210 -30.34 -32.71 -21.31
N LYS A 211 -30.99 -33.35 -20.33
CA LYS A 211 -31.68 -34.63 -20.55
C LYS A 211 -32.78 -34.51 -21.61
N GLN A 212 -33.61 -33.46 -21.53
CA GLN A 212 -34.65 -33.22 -22.52
C GLN A 212 -34.08 -32.94 -23.92
N TRP A 213 -33.02 -32.11 -24.00
CA TRP A 213 -32.36 -31.79 -25.26
C TRP A 213 -31.75 -33.02 -25.94
N VAL A 214 -31.13 -33.92 -25.16
CA VAL A 214 -30.55 -35.16 -25.71
C VAL A 214 -31.65 -36.09 -26.20
N ASP A 215 -32.70 -36.31 -25.41
CA ASP A 215 -33.83 -37.19 -25.78
C ASP A 215 -34.56 -36.71 -27.06
N GLU A 216 -34.59 -35.40 -27.31
CA GLU A 216 -35.19 -34.82 -28.51
C GLU A 216 -34.32 -35.03 -29.76
N ILE A 217 -32.99 -35.07 -29.60
CA ILE A 217 -32.04 -35.34 -30.69
C ILE A 217 -31.98 -36.83 -31.03
N THR A 218 -32.00 -37.73 -30.04
CA THR A 218 -31.98 -39.19 -30.28
C THR A 218 -33.29 -39.76 -30.79
N ARG A 219 -34.40 -39.01 -30.77
CA ARG A 219 -35.70 -39.44 -31.30
C ARG A 219 -35.89 -39.09 -32.79
N LYS A 220 -34.87 -38.53 -33.46
CA LYS A 220 -34.78 -38.40 -34.92
C LYS A 220 -33.84 -39.47 -35.49
#